data_AF-A0A239B6N3-F1
#
_entry.id   AF-A0A239B6N3-F1
#
_cell.length_a   1.000
_cell.length_b   1.000
_cell.length_c   1.000
_cell.angle_alpha   90.00
_cell.angle_beta   90.00
_cell.angle_gamma   90.00
#
_symmetry.space_group_name_H-M   'P 1'
#
loop_
_entity.id
_entity.type
_entity.pdbx_description
1 polymer ?
#
loop_
_entity_poly.entity_id
_entity_poly.type
_entity_poly.pdbx_seq_one_letter_code
_entity_poly.pdbx_strand_id
1 'polypeptide(L)'
;MGKKLFIAAFAMLFIMSCSTDNEDNQTVTIDESIPEISNLITHVAATAFDNSARGKYVGVFGHYQNSELHGKIYINNGMDTRHSAIIELINGETLKFQGIPQSRSNPNLIYFEGKAGSFDLNFEDYANPQASNVFMNDVDTEGYITLVKSTRGADPLVFIGTYEETGNEIEFFGNWDLIANPATATSTPFSTTVPGVPFPISGTAVSQEIVTMSISHAGSTDPFVINGADDFDINAAVACAPAGIAIPTTEPVILDITIPPPFPGFPTTLVDAISAGGQTSMINGIEATWSFNYTSAIPIAGIAESYINNDCTAAVSGTWSWNGRTGTTTAVIE
;
A
#
# COMPACT_ATOMS: atom_id res chain seq x y z
N MET A 1 -15.86 -6.40 -77.69
CA MET A 1 -14.77 -6.69 -76.74
C MET A 1 -14.47 -5.43 -75.95
N GLY A 2 -14.90 -5.30 -74.68
CA GLY A 2 -14.65 -4.02 -73.97
C GLY A 2 -15.44 -3.73 -72.69
N LYS A 3 -16.01 -4.73 -72.00
CA LYS A 3 -16.70 -4.49 -70.71
C LYS A 3 -16.32 -5.44 -69.57
N LYS A 4 -15.59 -6.53 -69.86
CA LYS A 4 -15.19 -7.52 -68.84
C LYS A 4 -13.78 -7.32 -68.28
N LEU A 5 -12.99 -6.38 -68.83
CA LEU A 5 -11.61 -6.15 -68.39
C LEU A 5 -11.47 -5.06 -67.31
N PHE A 6 -12.50 -4.24 -67.07
CA PHE A 6 -12.40 -3.12 -66.13
C PHE A 6 -12.78 -3.48 -64.67
N ILE A 7 -13.45 -4.61 -64.44
CA ILE A 7 -13.86 -5.02 -63.08
C ILE A 7 -12.74 -5.78 -62.35
N ALA A 8 -11.82 -6.43 -63.09
CA ALA A 8 -10.67 -7.11 -62.49
C ALA A 8 -9.59 -6.14 -61.95
N ALA A 9 -9.49 -4.93 -62.51
CA ALA A 9 -8.51 -3.94 -62.05
C ALA A 9 -8.93 -3.18 -60.78
N PHE A 10 -10.22 -3.15 -60.44
CA PHE A 10 -10.72 -2.50 -59.21
C PHE A 10 -10.76 -3.44 -58.00
N ALA A 11 -10.76 -4.77 -58.21
CA ALA A 11 -10.76 -5.75 -57.12
C ALA A 11 -9.35 -6.02 -56.54
N MET A 12 -8.27 -5.77 -57.29
CA MET A 12 -6.89 -5.90 -56.78
C MET A 12 -6.40 -4.69 -55.98
N LEU A 13 -7.11 -3.57 -56.01
CA LEU A 13 -6.74 -2.36 -55.25
C LEU A 13 -7.29 -2.32 -53.81
N PHE A 14 -8.09 -3.32 -53.41
CA PHE A 14 -8.67 -3.41 -52.06
C PHE A 14 -8.01 -4.45 -51.15
N ILE A 15 -6.91 -5.09 -51.57
CA ILE A 15 -6.22 -6.13 -50.77
C ILE A 15 -4.83 -5.68 -50.25
N MET A 16 -4.46 -4.41 -50.41
CA MET A 16 -3.23 -3.82 -49.84
C MET A 16 -3.49 -2.78 -48.75
N SER A 17 -4.60 -2.94 -48.02
CA SER A 17 -4.81 -2.25 -46.74
C SER A 17 -5.13 -3.25 -45.64
N CYS A 18 -4.40 -4.37 -45.59
CA CYS A 18 -3.94 -4.82 -44.28
C CYS A 18 -2.84 -3.84 -43.89
N SER A 19 -3.22 -2.73 -43.24
CA SER A 19 -2.30 -2.18 -42.26
C SER A 19 -2.02 -3.34 -41.33
N THR A 20 -0.80 -3.85 -41.35
CA THR A 20 -0.23 -4.39 -40.12
C THR A 20 -0.54 -3.34 -39.08
N ASP A 21 -1.38 -3.70 -38.12
CA ASP A 21 -1.41 -3.00 -36.84
C ASP A 21 0.05 -3.00 -36.39
N ASN A 22 0.74 -1.90 -36.68
CA ASN A 22 1.94 -1.54 -35.97
C ASN A 22 1.39 -1.29 -34.58
N GLU A 23 1.38 -2.34 -33.76
CA GLU A 23 1.63 -2.18 -32.35
C GLU A 23 2.93 -1.39 -32.28
N ASP A 24 2.78 -0.06 -32.21
CA ASP A 24 3.84 0.85 -31.81
C ASP A 24 4.22 0.40 -30.39
N ASN A 25 5.08 -0.61 -30.31
CA ASN A 25 5.80 -0.96 -29.10
C ASN A 25 6.74 0.22 -28.83
N GLN A 26 6.18 1.29 -28.27
CA GLN A 26 6.91 2.40 -27.73
C GLN A 26 7.75 1.82 -26.60
N THR A 27 9.03 1.62 -26.88
CA THR A 27 10.01 1.29 -25.86
C THR A 27 10.20 2.53 -25.01
N VAL A 28 9.70 2.50 -23.77
CA VAL A 28 9.85 3.62 -22.84
C VAL A 28 11.29 3.61 -22.33
N THR A 29 12.09 4.57 -22.78
CA THR A 29 13.43 4.76 -22.20
C THR A 29 13.26 5.47 -20.85
N ILE A 30 13.36 4.72 -19.76
CA ILE A 30 13.24 5.24 -18.40
C ILE A 30 14.44 6.13 -18.09
N ASP A 31 14.19 7.41 -17.85
CA ASP A 31 15.19 8.32 -17.28
C ASP A 31 15.09 8.32 -15.75
N GLU A 32 15.89 7.45 -15.11
CA GLU A 32 15.93 7.34 -13.65
C GLU A 32 16.53 8.58 -12.94
N SER A 33 17.08 9.52 -13.70
CA SER A 33 17.66 10.76 -13.18
C SER A 33 16.65 11.88 -12.98
N ILE A 34 15.38 11.66 -13.34
CA ILE A 34 14.27 12.61 -13.12
C ILE A 34 14.10 12.87 -11.61
N PRO A 35 14.39 14.09 -11.10
CA PRO A 35 14.36 14.40 -9.67
C PRO A 35 12.98 14.19 -9.02
N GLU A 36 11.91 14.34 -9.80
CA GLU A 36 10.54 14.16 -9.34
C GLU A 36 10.24 12.71 -8.96
N ILE A 37 10.89 11.74 -9.63
CA ILE A 37 10.82 10.34 -9.22
C ILE A 37 11.48 10.22 -7.84
N SER A 38 12.72 10.70 -7.68
CA SER A 38 13.45 10.56 -6.41
C SER A 38 12.82 11.24 -5.20
N ASN A 39 11.95 12.23 -5.39
CA ASN A 39 11.32 12.97 -4.28
C ASN A 39 9.89 12.52 -3.96
N LEU A 40 9.34 11.53 -4.68
CA LEU A 40 7.93 11.17 -4.58
C LEU A 40 7.50 10.75 -3.16
N ILE A 41 8.38 10.05 -2.44
CA ILE A 41 8.18 9.64 -1.04
C ILE A 41 7.91 10.87 -0.17
N THR A 42 8.81 11.85 -0.21
CA THR A 42 8.73 13.08 0.60
C THR A 42 7.80 14.17 0.06
N HIS A 43 7.22 13.96 -1.12
CA HIS A 43 6.41 14.99 -1.77
C HIS A 43 5.06 15.16 -1.07
N VAL A 44 4.75 16.39 -0.64
CA VAL A 44 3.47 16.72 -0.02
C VAL A 44 2.37 16.78 -1.08
N ALA A 45 1.30 16.01 -0.90
CA ALA A 45 0.17 16.01 -1.83
C ALA A 45 -0.49 17.39 -1.96
N ALA A 46 -0.75 17.83 -3.19
CA ALA A 46 -1.41 19.11 -3.42
C ALA A 46 -2.93 19.01 -3.29
N THR A 47 -3.53 19.78 -2.38
CA THR A 47 -4.98 19.78 -2.09
C THR A 47 -5.87 20.15 -3.29
N ALA A 48 -5.30 20.84 -4.30
CA ALA A 48 -5.99 21.16 -5.55
C ALA A 48 -6.43 19.91 -6.34
N PHE A 49 -5.86 18.75 -6.02
CA PHE A 49 -6.12 17.49 -6.71
C PHE A 49 -6.99 16.49 -5.93
N ASP A 50 -7.44 16.84 -4.72
CA ASP A 50 -8.18 15.94 -3.81
C ASP A 50 -9.42 15.29 -4.46
N ASN A 51 -10.12 16.02 -5.34
CA ASN A 51 -11.37 15.60 -5.97
C ASN A 51 -11.23 15.22 -7.46
N SER A 52 -10.05 14.72 -7.87
CA SER A 52 -9.78 14.36 -9.27
C SER A 52 -8.94 13.09 -9.39
N ALA A 53 -8.84 12.51 -10.58
CA ALA A 53 -7.90 11.40 -10.84
C ALA A 53 -6.43 11.81 -10.70
N ARG A 54 -6.11 13.09 -10.91
CA ARG A 54 -4.73 13.59 -10.74
C ARG A 54 -4.38 13.63 -9.27
N GLY A 55 -3.10 13.47 -8.91
CA GLY A 55 -2.66 13.58 -7.51
C GLY A 55 -1.62 12.54 -7.11
N LYS A 56 -1.29 12.53 -5.81
CA LYS A 56 -0.47 11.50 -5.19
C LYS A 56 -1.36 10.37 -4.69
N TYR A 57 -0.90 9.14 -4.87
CA TYR A 57 -1.49 7.94 -4.30
C TYR A 57 -0.40 7.19 -3.55
N VAL A 58 -0.78 6.57 -2.44
CA VAL A 58 0.11 5.73 -1.64
C VAL A 58 -0.64 4.45 -1.31
N GLY A 59 0.07 3.35 -1.26
CA GLY A 59 -0.50 2.08 -0.85
C GLY A 59 0.55 1.00 -0.81
N VAL A 60 0.15 -0.21 -1.20
CA VAL A 60 1.00 -1.40 -1.09
C VAL A 60 1.19 -2.07 -2.43
N PHE A 61 2.35 -2.70 -2.55
CA PHE A 61 2.70 -3.62 -3.61
C PHE A 61 3.11 -4.94 -2.97
N GLY A 62 2.65 -6.07 -3.52
CA GLY A 62 3.09 -7.38 -3.07
C GLY A 62 3.10 -8.42 -4.19
N HIS A 63 3.99 -9.41 -4.05
CA HIS A 63 4.08 -10.54 -4.96
C HIS A 63 3.67 -11.84 -4.25
N TYR A 64 2.79 -12.63 -4.88
CA TYR A 64 2.20 -13.79 -4.21
C TYR A 64 3.19 -14.91 -3.89
N GLN A 65 4.28 -15.01 -4.63
CA GLN A 65 5.26 -16.10 -4.48
C GLN A 65 6.60 -15.66 -3.87
N ASN A 66 6.77 -14.36 -3.62
CA ASN A 66 8.04 -13.84 -3.11
C ASN A 66 7.77 -12.76 -2.07
N SER A 67 7.92 -13.10 -0.80
CA SER A 67 7.73 -12.18 0.32
C SER A 67 8.75 -11.03 0.32
N GLU A 68 9.92 -11.17 -0.33
CA GLU A 68 10.88 -10.07 -0.48
C GLU A 68 10.38 -9.01 -1.48
N LEU A 69 9.46 -9.37 -2.39
CA LEU A 69 8.80 -8.46 -3.32
C LEU A 69 7.47 -7.97 -2.70
N HIS A 70 7.58 -7.37 -1.52
CA HIS A 70 6.49 -6.73 -0.78
C HIS A 70 6.97 -5.36 -0.34
N GLY A 71 6.09 -4.35 -0.32
CA GLY A 71 6.52 -2.99 -0.05
C GLY A 71 5.44 -1.93 -0.17
N LYS A 72 5.85 -0.68 0.04
CA LYS A 72 5.00 0.50 -0.15
C LYS A 72 5.15 1.02 -1.57
N ILE A 73 4.06 1.46 -2.17
CA ILE A 73 4.05 2.08 -3.50
C ILE A 73 3.55 3.51 -3.42
N TYR A 74 4.23 4.40 -4.13
CA TYR A 74 3.92 5.81 -4.27
C TYR A 74 3.71 6.13 -5.74
N ILE A 75 2.59 6.75 -6.09
CA ILE A 75 2.26 7.15 -7.45
C ILE A 75 2.06 8.66 -7.52
N ASN A 76 2.70 9.31 -8.49
CA ASN A 76 2.29 10.61 -9.01
C ASN A 76 1.46 10.37 -10.26
N ASN A 77 0.16 10.65 -10.19
CA ASN A 77 -0.71 10.62 -11.35
C ASN A 77 -0.87 12.05 -11.90
N GLY A 78 0.10 12.53 -12.67
CA GLY A 78 -0.06 13.75 -13.45
C GLY A 78 -0.12 15.06 -12.66
N MET A 79 0.41 15.15 -11.43
CA MET A 79 0.42 16.42 -10.68
C MET A 79 1.16 17.53 -11.44
N ASP A 80 2.26 17.16 -12.10
CA ASP A 80 3.19 17.99 -12.86
C ASP A 80 3.16 17.66 -14.36
N THR A 81 2.07 17.07 -14.86
CA THR A 81 1.90 16.51 -16.22
C THR A 81 2.64 15.20 -16.49
N ARG A 82 3.39 14.67 -15.52
CA ARG A 82 4.08 13.38 -15.63
C ARG A 82 3.42 12.32 -14.77
N HIS A 83 3.59 11.07 -15.16
CA HIS A 83 3.20 9.92 -14.36
C HIS A 83 4.46 9.18 -13.93
N SER A 84 4.60 8.93 -12.63
CA SER A 84 5.74 8.23 -12.08
C SER A 84 5.33 7.40 -10.87
N ALA A 85 6.05 6.31 -10.65
CA ALA A 85 5.87 5.48 -9.47
C ALA A 85 7.20 5.11 -8.83
N ILE A 86 7.15 4.92 -7.52
CA ILE A 86 8.21 4.31 -6.72
C ILE A 86 7.59 3.17 -5.92
N ILE A 87 8.27 2.03 -5.90
CA ILE A 87 8.03 0.96 -4.92
C ILE A 87 9.24 0.92 -3.98
N GLU A 88 9.02 1.02 -2.69
CA GLU A 88 10.01 0.76 -1.64
C GLU A 88 9.73 -0.60 -1.04
N LEU A 89 10.60 -1.57 -1.32
CA LEU A 89 10.48 -2.94 -0.86
C LEU A 89 10.94 -3.07 0.60
N ILE A 90 10.45 -4.10 1.29
CA ILE A 90 10.80 -4.41 2.68
C ILE A 90 12.30 -4.63 2.93
N ASN A 91 13.08 -4.91 1.88
CA ASN A 91 14.54 -5.06 1.95
C ASN A 91 15.29 -3.72 1.77
N GLY A 92 14.57 -2.60 1.63
CA GLY A 92 15.09 -1.25 1.38
C GLY A 92 15.42 -0.96 -0.09
N GLU A 93 15.16 -1.89 -1.02
CA GLU A 93 15.33 -1.66 -2.44
C GLU A 93 14.23 -0.74 -2.98
N THR A 94 14.61 0.21 -3.84
CA THR A 94 13.67 1.13 -4.48
C THR A 94 13.56 0.84 -5.97
N LEU A 95 12.36 0.50 -6.43
CA LEU A 95 12.03 0.28 -7.83
C LEU A 95 11.33 1.51 -8.40
N LYS A 96 11.73 1.95 -9.59
CA LYS A 96 11.26 3.19 -10.22
C LYS A 96 10.57 2.89 -11.54
N PHE A 97 9.45 3.56 -11.77
CA PHE A 97 8.65 3.39 -12.98
C PHE A 97 8.22 4.72 -13.57
N GLN A 98 8.09 4.76 -14.89
CA GLN A 98 7.54 5.87 -15.64
C GLN A 98 6.21 5.47 -16.26
N GLY A 99 5.20 6.32 -16.08
CA GLY A 99 3.85 6.08 -16.60
C GLY A 99 3.57 6.79 -17.92
N ILE A 100 2.85 6.14 -18.81
CA ILE A 100 2.32 6.70 -20.06
C ILE A 100 0.83 6.34 -20.19
N PRO A 101 -0.05 7.30 -20.50
CA PRO A 101 -1.45 6.99 -20.81
C PRO A 101 -1.56 6.05 -22.02
N GLN A 102 -2.23 4.91 -21.88
CA GLN A 102 -2.32 3.90 -22.95
C GLN A 102 -3.12 4.37 -24.17
N SER A 103 -4.11 5.24 -23.97
CA SER A 103 -4.91 5.77 -25.08
C SER A 103 -5.41 7.19 -24.81
N ARG A 104 -5.54 7.97 -25.88
CA ARG A 104 -6.24 9.27 -25.83
C ARG A 104 -7.71 9.13 -25.43
N SER A 105 -8.34 7.98 -25.71
CA SER A 105 -9.75 7.72 -25.35
C SER A 105 -9.93 7.28 -23.91
N ASN A 106 -8.87 6.80 -23.25
CA ASN A 106 -8.85 6.48 -21.83
C ASN A 106 -7.60 7.05 -21.17
N PRO A 107 -7.56 8.37 -20.91
CA PRO A 107 -6.40 9.01 -20.27
C PRO A 107 -6.21 8.61 -18.80
N ASN A 108 -7.16 7.87 -18.22
CA ASN A 108 -7.10 7.40 -16.83
C ASN A 108 -6.45 6.01 -16.71
N LEU A 109 -6.22 5.30 -17.83
CA LEU A 109 -5.46 4.06 -17.87
C LEU A 109 -4.01 4.37 -18.19
N ILE A 110 -3.14 4.21 -17.19
CA ILE A 110 -1.72 4.53 -17.28
C ILE A 110 -0.91 3.23 -17.21
N TYR A 111 -0.09 2.99 -18.22
CA TYR A 111 0.90 1.92 -18.22
C TYR A 111 2.19 2.43 -17.60
N PHE A 112 2.65 1.80 -16.53
CA PHE A 112 3.90 2.07 -15.86
C PHE A 112 4.94 1.04 -16.25
N GLU A 113 6.11 1.49 -16.71
CA GLU A 113 7.24 0.64 -17.08
C GLU A 113 8.48 1.03 -16.27
N GLY A 114 9.17 0.01 -15.75
CA GLY A 114 10.37 0.09 -14.93
C GLY A 114 11.39 -0.96 -15.38
N LYS A 115 12.65 -0.85 -14.97
CA LYS A 115 13.65 -1.89 -15.26
C LYS A 115 13.29 -3.25 -14.65
N ALA A 116 12.57 -3.21 -13.53
CA ALA A 116 12.20 -4.38 -12.75
C ALA A 116 10.82 -4.92 -13.10
N GLY A 117 10.08 -4.33 -14.04
CA GLY A 117 8.73 -4.77 -14.36
C GLY A 117 7.81 -3.70 -14.92
N SER A 118 6.52 -4.00 -14.97
CA SER A 118 5.48 -3.10 -15.45
C SER A 118 4.14 -3.36 -14.79
N PHE A 119 3.26 -2.37 -14.80
CA PHE A 119 1.88 -2.52 -14.34
C PHE A 119 0.95 -1.46 -14.95
N ASP A 120 -0.34 -1.76 -15.01
CA ASP A 120 -1.37 -0.81 -15.40
C ASP A 120 -2.14 -0.29 -14.18
N LEU A 121 -2.45 1.00 -14.16
CA LEU A 121 -3.37 1.60 -13.19
C LEU A 121 -4.51 2.33 -13.91
N ASN A 122 -5.74 2.00 -13.54
CA ASN A 122 -6.94 2.70 -13.97
C ASN A 122 -7.47 3.62 -12.86
N PHE A 123 -7.46 4.92 -13.11
CA PHE A 123 -7.91 5.97 -12.20
C PHE A 123 -9.32 6.51 -12.53
N GLU A 124 -10.13 5.78 -13.28
CA GLU A 124 -11.52 6.19 -13.59
C GLU A 124 -12.35 6.37 -12.32
N ASP A 125 -12.29 5.40 -11.41
CA ASP A 125 -12.65 5.61 -10.00
C ASP A 125 -11.40 5.97 -9.21
N TYR A 126 -11.15 7.27 -9.07
CA TYR A 126 -9.97 7.77 -8.38
C TYR A 126 -10.01 7.54 -6.86
N ALA A 127 -11.15 7.16 -6.29
CA ALA A 127 -11.25 6.79 -4.88
C ALA A 127 -10.77 5.34 -4.67
N ASN A 128 -10.92 4.47 -5.69
CA ASN A 128 -10.50 3.07 -5.65
C ASN A 128 -9.77 2.69 -6.96
N PRO A 129 -8.55 3.21 -7.21
CA PRO A 129 -7.81 2.89 -8.43
C PRO A 129 -7.61 1.38 -8.57
N GLN A 130 -7.77 0.87 -9.79
CA GLN A 130 -7.64 -0.54 -10.09
C GLN A 130 -6.30 -0.83 -10.74
N ALA A 131 -5.56 -1.80 -10.21
CA ALA A 131 -4.33 -2.29 -10.79
C ALA A 131 -4.57 -3.57 -11.61
N SER A 132 -3.80 -3.73 -12.68
CA SER A 132 -3.79 -4.95 -13.49
C SER A 132 -2.44 -5.11 -14.17
N ASN A 133 -2.17 -6.30 -14.71
CA ASN A 133 -0.95 -6.62 -15.43
C ASN A 133 0.31 -6.30 -14.59
N VAL A 134 0.27 -6.58 -13.29
CA VAL A 134 1.36 -6.26 -12.36
C VAL A 134 2.47 -7.32 -12.49
N PHE A 135 3.45 -7.08 -13.35
CA PHE A 135 4.54 -8.02 -13.63
C PHE A 135 5.87 -7.50 -13.09
N MET A 136 6.62 -8.35 -12.38
CA MET A 136 7.91 -7.99 -11.79
C MET A 136 8.97 -9.05 -12.08
N ASN A 137 10.21 -8.61 -12.34
CA ASN A 137 11.42 -9.41 -12.46
C ASN A 137 11.31 -10.63 -13.39
N ASP A 138 10.60 -10.50 -14.51
CA ASP A 138 10.34 -11.57 -15.48
C ASP A 138 9.69 -12.83 -14.86
N VAL A 139 9.00 -12.70 -13.74
CA VAL A 139 8.28 -13.80 -13.12
C VAL A 139 6.90 -13.91 -13.77
N ASP A 140 6.51 -15.12 -14.22
CA ASP A 140 5.22 -15.42 -14.87
C ASP A 140 4.00 -15.29 -13.91
N THR A 141 4.20 -14.77 -12.71
CA THR A 141 3.13 -14.54 -11.74
C THR A 141 2.91 -13.06 -11.52
N GLU A 142 1.65 -12.67 -11.59
CA GLU A 142 1.23 -11.30 -11.32
C GLU A 142 1.50 -10.95 -9.84
N GLY A 143 1.73 -9.68 -9.53
CA GLY A 143 1.65 -9.14 -8.18
C GLY A 143 0.30 -8.47 -7.94
N TYR A 144 0.17 -7.73 -6.84
CA TYR A 144 -0.96 -6.84 -6.61
C TYR A 144 -0.48 -5.45 -6.23
N ILE A 145 -1.34 -4.47 -6.50
CA ILE A 145 -1.21 -3.09 -6.05
C ILE A 145 -2.56 -2.65 -5.52
N THR A 146 -2.57 -2.12 -4.29
CA THR A 146 -3.74 -1.49 -3.67
C THR A 146 -3.37 -0.07 -3.31
N LEU A 147 -4.18 0.91 -3.71
CA LEU A 147 -3.86 2.34 -3.60
C LEU A 147 -4.97 3.12 -2.91
N VAL A 148 -4.57 4.06 -2.06
CA VAL A 148 -5.44 5.11 -1.52
C VAL A 148 -4.89 6.47 -1.95
N LYS A 149 -5.80 7.39 -2.25
CA LYS A 149 -5.44 8.74 -2.67
C LYS A 149 -4.98 9.57 -1.47
N SER A 150 -3.86 10.27 -1.62
CA SER A 150 -3.47 11.34 -0.69
C SER A 150 -4.45 12.50 -0.79
N THR A 151 -4.95 12.98 0.34
CA THR A 151 -5.93 14.09 0.39
C THR A 151 -5.60 15.04 1.54
N ARG A 152 -6.08 16.29 1.46
CA ARG A 152 -5.88 17.31 2.51
C ARG A 152 -4.41 17.57 2.87
N GLY A 153 -3.50 17.32 1.93
CA GLY A 153 -2.06 17.49 2.13
C GLY A 153 -1.40 16.40 2.98
N ALA A 154 -2.10 15.29 3.23
CA ALA A 154 -1.59 14.14 3.96
C ALA A 154 -1.59 12.90 3.05
N ASP A 155 -0.59 12.04 3.26
CA ASP A 155 -0.55 10.71 2.67
C ASP A 155 -1.32 9.70 3.52
N PRO A 156 -1.90 8.67 2.90
CA PRO A 156 -2.34 7.47 3.61
C PRO A 156 -1.22 6.93 4.50
N LEU A 157 -1.53 6.61 5.76
CA LEU A 157 -0.64 5.76 6.55
C LEU A 157 -0.78 4.33 6.03
N VAL A 158 0.35 3.67 5.83
CA VAL A 158 0.44 2.31 5.30
C VAL A 158 1.26 1.47 6.26
N PHE A 159 0.70 0.33 6.66
CA PHE A 159 1.36 -0.65 7.51
C PHE A 159 1.34 -2.00 6.81
N ILE A 160 2.50 -2.64 6.68
CA ILE A 160 2.65 -3.89 5.94
C ILE A 160 3.23 -4.98 6.83
N GLY A 161 2.93 -6.22 6.52
CA GLY A 161 3.53 -7.35 7.20
C GLY A 161 3.30 -8.69 6.52
N THR A 162 3.79 -9.73 7.18
CA THR A 162 3.73 -11.11 6.72
C THR A 162 3.01 -11.99 7.72
N TYR A 163 2.55 -13.15 7.28
CA TYR A 163 2.04 -14.20 8.16
C TYR A 163 2.50 -15.58 7.68
N GLU A 164 2.59 -16.51 8.61
CA GLU A 164 3.03 -17.88 8.36
C GLU A 164 2.23 -18.87 9.22
N GLU A 165 1.99 -20.09 8.71
CA GLU A 165 1.36 -21.17 9.46
C GLU A 165 2.34 -21.82 10.43
N THR A 166 1.91 -22.00 11.69
CA THR A 166 2.74 -22.68 12.69
C THR A 166 3.02 -24.13 12.29
N GLY A 167 4.30 -24.47 12.16
CA GLY A 167 4.78 -25.80 11.77
C GLY A 167 4.67 -26.09 10.27
N ASN A 168 4.34 -25.10 9.45
CA ASN A 168 4.28 -25.21 8.00
C ASN A 168 4.60 -23.88 7.28
N GLU A 169 5.58 -23.16 7.82
CA GLU A 169 5.94 -21.79 7.42
C GLU A 169 6.40 -21.70 5.95
N ILE A 170 6.87 -22.82 5.39
CA ILE A 170 7.37 -22.91 4.01
C ILE A 170 6.22 -23.02 2.99
N GLU A 171 5.14 -23.73 3.32
CA GLU A 171 4.06 -24.02 2.36
C GLU A 171 2.87 -23.09 2.51
N PHE A 172 2.68 -22.49 3.68
CA PHE A 172 1.56 -21.60 3.95
C PHE A 172 2.03 -20.30 4.62
N PHE A 173 2.25 -19.31 3.77
CA PHE A 173 2.62 -17.96 4.17
C PHE A 173 1.94 -16.94 3.25
N GLY A 174 2.03 -15.67 3.63
CA GLY A 174 1.48 -14.58 2.84
C GLY A 174 1.78 -13.22 3.41
N ASN A 175 1.21 -12.20 2.78
CA ASN A 175 1.33 -10.81 3.23
C ASN A 175 -0.02 -10.30 3.73
N TRP A 176 0.02 -9.37 4.67
CA TRP A 176 -1.12 -8.57 5.08
C TRP A 176 -0.72 -7.10 5.04
N ASP A 177 -1.69 -6.26 4.70
CA ASP A 177 -1.50 -4.83 4.52
C ASP A 177 -2.66 -4.07 5.13
N LEU A 178 -2.39 -2.94 5.75
CA LEU A 178 -3.37 -1.99 6.25
C LEU A 178 -3.09 -0.62 5.64
N ILE A 179 -4.11 0.00 5.07
CA ILE A 179 -4.05 1.35 4.51
C ILE A 179 -5.11 2.20 5.18
N ALA A 180 -4.70 3.34 5.71
CA ALA A 180 -5.57 4.29 6.38
C ALA A 180 -5.93 5.49 5.49
N ASN A 181 -7.05 6.12 5.79
CA ASN A 181 -7.57 7.22 5.01
C ASN A 181 -7.01 8.58 5.50
N PRO A 182 -6.27 9.31 4.67
CA PRO A 182 -5.74 10.62 5.07
C PRO A 182 -6.84 11.66 5.34
N ALA A 183 -8.05 11.47 4.81
CA ALA A 183 -9.17 12.37 5.07
C ALA A 183 -9.69 12.28 6.52
N THR A 184 -9.40 11.20 7.24
CA THR A 184 -9.79 10.98 8.65
C THR A 184 -8.65 11.30 9.61
N ALA A 185 -7.55 11.87 9.11
CA ALA A 185 -6.40 12.26 9.92
C ALA A 185 -6.81 13.18 11.07
N THR A 186 -6.53 12.76 12.30
CA THR A 186 -6.64 13.59 13.50
C THR A 186 -5.29 13.71 14.18
N SER A 187 -5.04 14.86 14.79
CA SER A 187 -3.79 15.13 15.50
C SER A 187 -4.08 15.36 16.98
N THR A 188 -3.50 14.52 17.83
CA THR A 188 -3.67 14.59 19.28
C THR A 188 -2.31 14.84 19.95
N PRO A 189 -2.19 15.89 20.78
CA PRO A 189 -1.01 16.04 21.61
C PRO A 189 -1.01 14.95 22.67
N PHE A 190 0.16 14.38 22.96
CA PHE A 190 0.32 13.42 24.04
C PHE A 190 1.47 13.83 24.96
N SER A 191 1.45 13.30 26.18
CA SER A 191 2.53 13.44 27.14
C SER A 191 2.69 12.14 27.91
N THR A 192 3.88 11.57 27.90
CA THR A 192 4.18 10.30 28.58
C THR A 192 5.42 10.43 29.47
N THR A 193 5.44 9.68 30.57
CA THR A 193 6.60 9.61 31.47
C THR A 193 7.40 8.37 31.14
N VAL A 194 8.66 8.55 30.76
CA VAL A 194 9.54 7.45 30.40
C VAL A 194 10.49 7.13 31.57
N PRO A 195 10.62 5.86 31.99
CA PRO A 195 11.57 5.47 33.02
C PRO A 195 12.99 5.95 32.71
N GLY A 196 13.62 6.63 33.66
CA GLY A 196 14.97 7.19 33.49
C GLY A 196 15.02 8.55 32.82
N VAL A 197 13.91 9.08 32.31
CA VAL A 197 13.80 10.46 31.81
C VAL A 197 13.21 11.36 32.90
N PRO A 198 13.91 12.43 33.33
CA PRO A 198 13.49 13.24 34.47
C PRO A 198 12.27 14.15 34.18
N PHE A 199 11.84 14.25 32.92
CA PHE A 199 10.72 15.08 32.49
C PHE A 199 9.78 14.28 31.57
N PRO A 200 8.48 14.58 31.56
CA PRO A 200 7.57 14.01 30.58
C PRO A 200 8.02 14.35 29.15
N ILE A 201 7.84 13.39 28.25
CA ILE A 201 8.06 13.58 26.82
C ILE A 201 6.71 13.96 26.22
N SER A 202 6.69 15.05 25.47
CA SER A 202 5.51 15.50 24.75
C SER A 202 5.73 15.35 23.26
N GLY A 203 4.67 14.99 22.54
CA GLY A 203 4.70 14.84 21.09
C GLY A 203 3.31 14.98 20.51
N THR A 204 3.17 14.57 19.27
CA THR A 204 1.92 14.58 18.52
C THR A 204 1.70 13.21 17.91
N ALA A 205 0.55 12.61 18.17
CA ALA A 205 0.09 11.41 17.47
C ALA A 205 -0.85 11.85 16.35
N VAL A 206 -0.57 11.38 15.13
CA VAL A 206 -1.48 11.48 13.99
C VAL A 206 -2.16 10.15 13.85
N SER A 207 -3.50 10.11 13.93
CA SER A 207 -4.28 8.90 13.71
C SER A 207 -5.02 8.98 12.38
N GLN A 208 -5.02 7.91 11.60
CA GLN A 208 -5.88 7.74 10.43
C GLN A 208 -6.69 6.45 10.56
N GLU A 209 -7.98 6.50 10.23
CA GLU A 209 -8.87 5.32 10.24
C GLU A 209 -8.50 4.37 9.12
N ILE A 210 -8.40 3.08 9.43
CA ILE A 210 -8.11 2.04 8.43
C ILE A 210 -9.30 1.91 7.49
N VAL A 211 -9.03 1.95 6.19
CA VAL A 211 -10.06 1.82 5.14
C VAL A 211 -9.83 0.66 4.21
N THR A 212 -8.63 0.09 4.23
CA THR A 212 -8.34 -1.09 3.41
C THR A 212 -7.44 -2.04 4.18
N MET A 213 -7.81 -3.31 4.14
CA MET A 213 -6.97 -4.44 4.46
C MET A 213 -6.77 -5.27 3.19
N SER A 214 -5.53 -5.61 2.86
CA SER A 214 -5.21 -6.54 1.77
C SER A 214 -4.52 -7.76 2.34
N ILE A 215 -4.96 -8.95 1.97
CA ILE A 215 -4.36 -10.22 2.39
C ILE A 215 -4.01 -10.99 1.14
N SER A 216 -2.76 -11.40 1.01
CA SER A 216 -2.32 -12.27 -0.07
C SER A 216 -1.71 -13.53 0.50
N HIS A 217 -1.88 -14.66 -0.18
CA HIS A 217 -1.29 -15.94 0.24
C HIS A 217 -0.51 -16.58 -0.91
N ALA A 218 0.52 -17.35 -0.55
CA ALA A 218 1.25 -18.15 -1.51
C ALA A 218 0.30 -19.09 -2.26
N GLY A 219 0.19 -18.90 -3.58
CA GLY A 219 -0.70 -19.68 -4.44
C GLY A 219 -2.09 -19.08 -4.69
N SER A 220 -2.42 -17.91 -4.14
CA SER A 220 -3.53 -17.09 -4.65
C SER A 220 -3.02 -16.19 -5.77
N THR A 221 -3.83 -15.93 -6.78
CA THR A 221 -3.53 -14.95 -7.84
C THR A 221 -4.13 -13.58 -7.57
N ASP A 222 -5.03 -13.48 -6.59
CA ASP A 222 -5.70 -12.23 -6.22
C ASP A 222 -5.60 -12.04 -4.70
N PRO A 223 -5.26 -10.83 -4.21
CA PRO A 223 -5.37 -10.54 -2.80
C PRO A 223 -6.85 -10.46 -2.41
N PHE A 224 -7.15 -10.88 -1.18
CA PHE A 224 -8.42 -10.56 -0.55
C PHE A 224 -8.35 -9.12 -0.07
N VAL A 225 -9.08 -8.24 -0.74
CA VAL A 225 -9.18 -6.82 -0.37
C VAL A 225 -10.48 -6.60 0.39
N ILE A 226 -10.36 -6.06 1.59
CA ILE A 226 -11.45 -5.78 2.52
C ILE A 226 -11.42 -4.29 2.80
N ASN A 227 -12.52 -3.60 2.44
CA ASN A 227 -12.57 -2.13 2.42
C ASN A 227 -13.43 -1.53 3.55
N GLY A 228 -13.89 -2.35 4.51
CA GLY A 228 -14.84 -1.92 5.54
C GLY A 228 -14.22 -1.87 6.93
N ALA A 229 -14.42 -0.74 7.63
CA ALA A 229 -14.16 -0.64 9.08
C ALA A 229 -15.02 -1.64 9.88
N ASP A 230 -16.19 -2.00 9.33
CA ASP A 230 -17.15 -2.96 9.88
C ASP A 230 -16.56 -4.38 10.06
N ASP A 231 -15.52 -4.72 9.31
CA ASP A 231 -14.82 -6.02 9.40
C ASP A 231 -13.81 -6.06 10.57
N PHE A 232 -13.62 -4.95 11.27
CA PHE A 232 -12.77 -4.86 12.44
C PHE A 232 -13.62 -4.96 13.72
N ASP A 233 -13.21 -5.80 14.68
CA ASP A 233 -13.86 -5.86 15.99
C ASP A 233 -13.52 -4.63 16.82
N ILE A 234 -14.35 -3.59 16.68
CA ILE A 234 -14.25 -2.33 17.44
C ILE A 234 -14.33 -2.53 18.97
N ASN A 235 -14.85 -3.67 19.46
CA ASN A 235 -14.90 -3.96 20.90
C ASN A 235 -13.59 -4.54 21.42
N ALA A 236 -12.82 -5.24 20.58
CA ALA A 236 -11.44 -5.63 20.86
C ALA A 236 -10.45 -4.47 20.61
N ALA A 237 -10.87 -3.45 19.85
CA ALA A 237 -10.16 -2.18 19.69
C ALA A 237 -10.28 -1.23 20.89
N VAL A 238 -10.74 -1.69 22.07
CA VAL A 238 -10.52 -0.95 23.33
C VAL A 238 -9.02 -0.90 23.56
N ALA A 239 -8.46 0.18 23.04
CA ALA A 239 -7.08 0.29 22.65
C ALA A 239 -6.15 0.03 23.82
N CYS A 240 -5.21 -0.86 23.59
CA CYS A 240 -3.95 -0.84 24.33
C CYS A 240 -3.12 0.31 23.76
N ALA A 241 -3.65 1.53 23.88
CA ALA A 241 -2.95 2.72 23.48
C ALA A 241 -1.66 2.83 24.30
N PRO A 242 -0.54 3.24 23.71
CA PRO A 242 0.65 3.54 24.48
C PRO A 242 0.31 4.49 25.63
N ALA A 243 0.92 4.25 26.80
CA ALA A 243 0.61 5.03 27.99
C ALA A 243 0.73 6.54 27.72
N GLY A 244 -0.37 7.27 27.95
CA GLY A 244 -0.44 8.73 27.73
C GLY A 244 -0.96 9.16 26.36
N ILE A 245 -1.27 8.23 25.45
CA ILE A 245 -1.93 8.50 24.17
C ILE A 245 -3.41 8.15 24.29
N ALA A 246 -4.27 9.13 24.01
CA ALA A 246 -5.69 8.88 23.83
C ALA A 246 -5.96 8.66 22.34
N ILE A 247 -6.46 7.48 21.98
CA ILE A 247 -6.98 7.24 20.63
C ILE A 247 -8.36 7.88 20.57
N PRO A 248 -8.58 8.89 19.69
CA PRO A 248 -9.79 9.71 19.72
C PRO A 248 -11.01 9.03 19.07
N THR A 249 -10.88 7.77 18.67
CA THR A 249 -11.88 7.04 17.91
C THR A 249 -12.06 5.62 18.44
N THR A 250 -13.25 5.08 18.23
CA THR A 250 -13.57 3.66 18.42
C THR A 250 -13.24 2.83 17.18
N GLU A 251 -12.91 3.50 16.08
CA GLU A 251 -12.52 2.87 14.82
C GLU A 251 -11.07 2.37 14.88
N PRO A 252 -10.74 1.34 14.08
CA PRO A 252 -9.38 0.89 13.88
C PRO A 252 -8.52 1.99 13.25
N VAL A 253 -7.32 2.20 13.77
CA VAL A 253 -6.43 3.26 13.29
C VAL A 253 -5.00 2.80 13.13
N ILE A 254 -4.31 3.46 12.19
CA ILE A 254 -2.84 3.57 12.19
C ILE A 254 -2.48 4.89 12.87
N LEU A 255 -1.48 4.85 13.74
CA LEU A 255 -0.92 5.99 14.46
C LEU A 255 0.50 6.23 13.97
N ASP A 256 0.80 7.48 13.60
CA ASP A 256 2.16 7.98 13.41
C ASP A 256 2.46 8.97 14.54
N ILE A 257 3.43 8.64 15.39
CA ILE A 257 3.78 9.43 16.57
C ILE A 257 5.07 10.20 16.31
N THR A 258 4.97 11.52 16.30
CA THR A 258 6.11 12.43 16.17
C THR A 258 6.48 13.04 17.53
N ILE A 259 7.76 12.92 17.91
CA ILE A 259 8.33 13.61 19.08
C ILE A 259 9.30 14.70 18.61
N PRO A 260 9.00 16.00 18.86
CA PRO A 260 9.85 17.08 18.38
C PRO A 260 11.19 17.16 19.13
N PRO A 261 12.27 17.59 18.47
CA PRO A 261 13.51 17.98 19.16
C PRO A 261 13.21 19.12 20.15
N PRO A 262 13.88 19.18 21.32
CA PRO A 262 15.34 19.15 21.42
C PRO A 262 15.89 18.11 22.42
N PHE A 263 15.26 16.93 22.54
CA PHE A 263 15.82 15.87 23.38
C PHE A 263 17.20 15.44 22.83
N PRO A 264 18.32 15.83 23.48
CA PRO A 264 19.65 15.62 22.91
C PRO A 264 19.92 14.11 22.84
N GLY A 265 20.21 13.60 21.63
CA GLY A 265 20.44 12.18 21.38
C GLY A 265 19.24 11.42 20.81
N PHE A 266 18.11 12.10 20.57
CA PHE A 266 16.94 11.48 19.94
C PHE A 266 16.73 12.05 18.54
N PRO A 267 16.82 11.23 17.46
CA PRO A 267 16.25 11.65 16.19
C PRO A 267 14.75 11.91 16.40
N THR A 268 14.14 12.74 15.55
CA THR A 268 12.67 12.74 15.40
C THR A 268 12.26 11.30 15.17
N THR A 269 11.73 10.69 16.23
CA THR A 269 11.35 9.28 16.18
C THR A 269 9.91 9.30 15.70
N LEU A 270 9.70 8.68 14.54
CA LEU A 270 8.39 8.26 14.08
C LEU A 270 8.17 6.89 14.69
N VAL A 271 7.07 6.72 15.41
CA VAL A 271 6.65 5.42 15.94
C VAL A 271 5.33 5.13 15.28
N ASP A 272 5.33 4.12 14.43
CA ASP A 272 4.11 3.62 13.81
C ASP A 272 3.48 2.58 14.73
N ALA A 273 2.17 2.71 14.98
CA ALA A 273 1.40 1.76 15.76
C ALA A 273 0.06 1.46 15.09
N ILE A 274 -0.42 0.23 15.29
CA ILE A 274 -1.72 -0.23 14.82
C ILE A 274 -2.59 -0.49 16.06
N SER A 275 -3.77 0.13 16.09
CA SER A 275 -4.83 -0.20 17.02
C SER A 275 -5.98 -0.81 16.24
N ALA A 276 -5.99 -2.14 16.12
CA ALA A 276 -6.92 -2.85 15.24
C ALA A 276 -7.07 -4.32 15.66
N GLY A 277 -7.29 -4.59 16.95
CA GLY A 277 -7.37 -5.94 17.51
C GLY A 277 -8.63 -6.71 17.12
N GLY A 278 -8.53 -8.04 17.03
CA GLY A 278 -9.69 -8.93 16.89
C GLY A 278 -10.38 -8.92 15.53
N GLN A 279 -9.66 -8.64 14.44
CA GLN A 279 -10.26 -8.53 13.11
C GLN A 279 -10.80 -9.87 12.62
N THR A 280 -11.93 -9.83 11.94
CA THR A 280 -12.43 -10.96 11.18
C THR A 280 -12.51 -10.59 9.70
N SER A 281 -12.28 -11.57 8.84
CA SER A 281 -12.29 -11.39 7.39
C SER A 281 -12.90 -12.62 6.77
N MET A 282 -13.59 -12.46 5.64
CA MET A 282 -14.18 -13.59 4.94
C MET A 282 -13.31 -13.99 3.76
N ILE A 283 -12.47 -15.00 3.94
CA ILE A 283 -11.60 -15.54 2.89
C ILE A 283 -12.29 -16.77 2.29
N ASN A 284 -12.72 -16.66 1.03
CA ASN A 284 -13.47 -17.70 0.31
C ASN A 284 -14.71 -18.20 1.06
N GLY A 285 -15.42 -17.29 1.77
CA GLY A 285 -16.61 -17.62 2.54
C GLY A 285 -16.33 -18.31 3.88
N ILE A 286 -15.06 -18.39 4.31
CA ILE A 286 -14.65 -18.89 5.62
C ILE A 286 -14.06 -17.72 6.42
N GLU A 287 -14.51 -17.58 7.66
CA GLU A 287 -13.99 -16.58 8.58
C GLU A 287 -12.50 -16.84 8.89
N ALA A 288 -11.70 -15.80 8.74
CA ALA A 288 -10.32 -15.70 9.17
C ALA A 288 -10.24 -14.63 10.27
N THR A 289 -9.57 -14.96 11.38
CA THR A 289 -9.37 -14.05 12.51
C THR A 289 -7.92 -13.60 12.58
N TRP A 290 -7.70 -12.35 12.99
CA TRP A 290 -6.38 -11.75 13.06
C TRP A 290 -6.18 -10.90 14.31
N SER A 291 -4.94 -10.81 14.76
CA SER A 291 -4.49 -9.91 15.83
C SER A 291 -3.31 -9.06 15.36
N PHE A 292 -3.61 -7.85 14.90
CA PHE A 292 -2.61 -6.89 14.40
C PHE A 292 -2.26 -5.77 15.37
N ASN A 293 -2.79 -5.80 16.60
CA ASN A 293 -2.45 -4.82 17.62
C ASN A 293 -0.93 -4.80 17.82
N TYR A 294 -0.32 -3.69 17.42
CA TYR A 294 1.11 -3.59 17.28
C TYR A 294 1.56 -2.19 17.68
N THR A 295 2.61 -2.12 18.50
CA THR A 295 3.36 -0.89 18.73
C THR A 295 4.81 -1.15 18.39
N SER A 296 5.37 -0.35 17.48
CA SER A 296 6.82 -0.31 17.32
C SER A 296 7.43 0.17 18.64
N ALA A 297 8.65 -0.29 18.96
CA ALA A 297 9.34 0.20 20.15
C ALA A 297 9.49 1.71 20.01
N ILE A 298 9.15 2.43 21.08
CA ILE A 298 9.70 3.76 21.23
C ILE A 298 11.18 3.53 21.62
N PRO A 299 12.18 4.00 20.85
CA PRO A 299 13.60 3.95 21.24
C PRO A 299 13.88 4.68 22.57
N ILE A 300 12.87 5.35 23.12
CA ILE A 300 12.91 6.07 24.37
C ILE A 300 12.49 5.12 25.50
N ALA A 301 13.49 4.37 25.98
CA ALA A 301 13.57 3.70 27.28
C ALA A 301 12.31 2.95 27.78
N GLY A 302 12.15 1.72 27.30
CA GLY A 302 11.50 0.65 28.07
C GLY A 302 10.16 0.14 27.53
N ILE A 303 9.65 0.69 26.42
CA ILE A 303 8.57 0.07 25.65
C ILE A 303 9.22 -0.77 24.57
N ALA A 304 9.32 -2.08 24.81
CA ALA A 304 9.80 -3.02 23.80
C ALA A 304 8.84 -3.02 22.60
N GLU A 305 9.36 -3.33 21.41
CA GLU A 305 8.52 -3.76 20.29
C GLU A 305 7.66 -4.89 20.82
N SER A 306 6.35 -4.69 20.76
CA SER A 306 5.44 -5.70 21.25
C SER A 306 4.19 -5.67 20.43
N TYR A 307 3.81 -6.86 20.00
CA TYR A 307 2.41 -7.12 19.77
C TYR A 307 1.66 -6.98 21.08
N ILE A 308 0.38 -6.65 20.99
CA ILE A 308 -0.44 -6.50 22.16
C ILE A 308 -1.66 -7.40 22.02
N ASN A 309 -1.81 -8.34 22.94
CA ASN A 309 -3.00 -9.18 23.03
C ASN A 309 -4.24 -8.30 23.30
N ASN A 310 -5.43 -8.84 23.05
CA ASN A 310 -6.69 -8.13 23.32
C ASN A 310 -6.91 -7.78 24.80
N ASP A 311 -6.12 -8.36 25.72
CA ASP A 311 -6.11 -8.04 27.16
C ASP A 311 -5.04 -7.00 27.56
N CYS A 312 -4.40 -6.36 26.59
CA CYS A 312 -3.31 -5.41 26.77
C CYS A 312 -2.03 -5.95 27.38
N THR A 313 -1.82 -7.26 27.31
CA THR A 313 -0.54 -7.88 27.62
C THR A 313 0.37 -7.90 26.41
N ALA A 314 1.67 -7.69 26.64
CA ALA A 314 2.67 -7.78 25.59
C ALA A 314 2.74 -9.22 25.03
N ALA A 315 2.85 -9.31 23.72
CA ALA A 315 3.02 -10.53 22.94
C ALA A 315 4.24 -10.41 22.04
N VAL A 316 4.83 -11.56 21.70
CA VAL A 316 6.03 -11.63 20.86
C VAL A 316 5.69 -11.50 19.37
N SER A 317 4.51 -11.96 18.98
CA SER A 317 3.98 -11.91 17.62
C SER A 317 2.47 -11.72 17.68
N GLY A 318 1.87 -11.26 16.58
CA GLY A 318 0.43 -11.37 16.42
C GLY A 318 0.06 -12.79 16.04
N THR A 319 -1.24 -13.09 16.03
CA THR A 319 -1.75 -14.41 15.65
C THR A 319 -2.83 -14.30 14.57
N TRP A 320 -2.99 -15.36 13.80
CA TRP A 320 -4.09 -15.50 12.85
C TRP A 320 -4.69 -16.91 12.91
N SER A 321 -5.95 -17.05 12.49
CA SER A 321 -6.56 -18.35 12.24
C SER A 321 -7.50 -18.32 11.05
N TRP A 322 -7.50 -19.35 10.22
CA TRP A 322 -8.41 -19.48 9.08
C TRP A 322 -8.55 -20.94 8.66
N ASN A 323 -9.78 -21.40 8.43
CA ASN A 323 -10.07 -22.76 7.93
C ASN A 323 -9.36 -23.89 8.73
N GLY A 324 -9.33 -23.75 10.06
CA GLY A 324 -8.67 -24.70 10.97
C GLY A 324 -7.14 -24.60 11.04
N ARG A 325 -6.53 -23.67 10.29
CA ARG A 325 -5.12 -23.31 10.38
C ARG A 325 -4.93 -22.17 11.37
N THR A 326 -3.75 -22.10 11.95
CA THR A 326 -3.35 -21.01 12.85
C THR A 326 -1.89 -20.67 12.63
N GLY A 327 -1.52 -19.44 12.93
CA GLY A 327 -0.14 -19.03 12.76
C GLY A 327 0.21 -17.70 13.41
N THR A 328 1.37 -17.20 13.03
CA THR A 328 1.94 -15.93 13.50
C THR A 328 1.83 -14.88 12.40
N THR A 329 1.67 -13.62 12.80
CA THR A 329 1.81 -12.46 11.93
C THR A 329 2.94 -11.57 12.45
N THR A 330 3.70 -11.01 11.51
CA THR A 330 4.86 -10.15 11.74
C THR A 330 4.70 -8.84 10.95
N ALA A 331 4.88 -7.72 11.65
CA ALA A 331 4.83 -6.35 11.17
C ALA A 331 6.21 -6.01 10.65
N VAL A 332 6.28 -5.38 9.48
CA VAL A 332 7.55 -4.85 8.97
C VAL A 332 7.70 -3.42 9.50
N ILE A 333 8.80 -3.18 10.20
CA ILE A 333 9.16 -1.87 10.76
C ILE A 333 10.17 -1.22 9.81
N GLU A 334 9.93 0.05 9.48
CA GLU A 334 10.86 0.90 8.72
C GLU A 334 11.79 1.72 9.65
#